data_AF-A0A4Y2EAH9-F1
#
_entry.id   AF-A0A4Y2EAH9-F1
#
_cell.length_a   1.000
_cell.length_b   1.000
_cell.length_c   1.000
_cell.angle_alpha   90.00
_cell.angle_beta   90.00
_cell.angle_gamma   90.00
#
_symmetry.space_group_name_H-M   'P 1'
#
loop_
_entity.id
_entity.type
_entity.pdbx_description
1 polymer ?
#
loop_
_entity_poly.entity_id
_entity_poly.type
_entity_poly.pdbx_seq_one_letter_code
_entity_poly.pdbx_strand_id
1 'polypeptide(L)'
;MLQLCKTCALSYRTVARWVKAFRAGRNEPADLHRTSRPFIPQHQIDILRCLFSIDRLWSLRELSVEAYLIHQTVWHILKKWRILERSVALINTQHLANGILRLSDIWQKVQNFAGDYIEGM
;
A
#
# COMPACT_ATOMS: atom_id res chain seq x y z
N MET A 1 9.50 -21.67 -24.49
CA MET A 1 10.70 -20.80 -24.57
C MET A 1 10.25 -19.49 -25.19
N LEU A 2 10.25 -18.29 -24.61
CA LEU A 2 10.72 -17.64 -23.37
C LEU A 2 9.66 -16.53 -23.11
N GLN A 3 8.93 -16.46 -22.00
CA GLN A 3 9.29 -15.97 -20.65
C GLN A 3 9.94 -14.56 -20.59
N LEU A 4 9.12 -13.60 -20.10
CA LEU A 4 9.43 -12.38 -19.33
C LEU A 4 9.99 -11.10 -20.02
N CYS A 5 9.27 -10.01 -19.72
CA CYS A 5 9.70 -8.61 -19.62
C CYS A 5 9.81 -7.75 -20.90
N LYS A 6 8.67 -7.16 -21.29
CA LYS A 6 8.64 -5.78 -21.80
C LYS A 6 9.28 -4.88 -20.74
N THR A 7 10.55 -4.57 -20.91
CA THR A 7 11.30 -3.60 -20.09
C THR A 7 10.63 -2.24 -20.22
N CYS A 8 10.14 -1.68 -19.11
CA CYS A 8 9.65 -0.30 -19.04
C CYS A 8 10.78 0.66 -19.41
N ALA A 9 10.79 1.15 -20.65
CA ALA A 9 11.76 2.15 -21.09
C ALA A 9 11.52 3.47 -20.32
N LEU A 10 12.48 3.87 -19.48
CA LEU A 10 12.43 5.15 -18.77
C LEU A 10 12.52 6.29 -19.79
N SER A 11 11.63 7.29 -19.66
CA SER A 11 11.69 8.46 -20.53
C SER A 11 13.02 9.21 -20.39
N TYR A 12 13.49 9.85 -21.46
CA TYR A 12 14.69 10.72 -21.43
C TYR A 12 14.62 11.75 -20.28
N ARG A 13 13.43 12.30 -20.03
CA ARG A 13 13.18 13.25 -18.94
C ARG A 13 13.43 12.65 -17.56
N THR A 14 13.11 11.37 -17.36
CA THR A 14 13.37 10.66 -16.10
C THR A 14 14.87 10.48 -15.89
N VAL A 15 15.58 10.01 -16.92
CA VAL A 15 17.04 9.82 -16.87
C VAL A 15 17.77 11.14 -16.62
N ALA A 16 17.40 12.22 -17.32
CA ALA A 16 17.99 13.54 -17.13
C ALA A 16 17.80 14.07 -15.70
N ARG A 17 16.64 13.82 -15.09
CA ARG A 17 16.37 14.20 -13.69
C ARG A 17 17.22 13.40 -12.70
N TRP A 18 17.38 12.09 -12.94
CA TRP A 18 18.21 11.22 -12.11
C TRP A 18 19.69 11.61 -12.19
N VAL A 19 20.21 11.86 -13.39
CA VAL A 19 21.60 12.33 -13.60
C VAL A 19 21.84 13.66 -12.87
N LYS A 20 20.88 14.59 -12.92
CA LYS A 20 20.98 15.86 -12.21
C LYS A 20 20.96 15.68 -10.69
N ALA A 21 20.13 14.77 -10.17
CA ALA A 21 20.05 14.46 -8.74
C ALA A 21 21.33 13.79 -8.23
N PHE A 22 21.88 12.87 -9.01
CA PHE A 22 23.13 12.16 -8.68
C PHE A 22 24.33 13.12 -8.65
N ARG A 23 24.44 14.02 -9.65
CA ARG A 23 25.46 15.08 -9.64
C ARG A 23 25.33 16.03 -8.45
N ALA A 24 24.14 16.14 -7.86
CA ALA A 24 23.89 16.93 -6.65
C ALA A 24 24.09 16.11 -5.35
N GLY A 25 24.67 14.90 -5.42
CA GLY A 25 24.99 14.06 -4.27
C GLY A 25 23.81 13.30 -3.67
N ARG A 26 22.66 13.22 -4.36
CA ARG A 26 21.51 12.43 -3.90
C ARG A 26 21.64 10.98 -4.39
N ASN A 27 21.99 10.09 -3.46
CA ASN A 27 22.17 8.66 -3.73
C ASN A 27 20.92 7.82 -3.45
N GLU A 28 19.91 8.38 -2.79
CA GLU A 28 18.67 7.67 -2.50
C GLU A 28 17.73 7.70 -3.71
N PRO A 29 17.29 6.53 -4.24
CA PRO A 29 16.42 6.46 -5.42
C PRO A 29 14.95 6.76 -5.11
N ALA A 30 14.60 6.92 -3.83
CA ALA A 30 13.24 7.20 -3.39
C ALA A 30 12.89 8.69 -3.55
N ASP A 31 11.70 8.97 -4.05
CA ASP A 31 11.13 10.31 -3.96
C ASP A 31 10.97 10.70 -2.48
N LEU A 32 11.42 11.91 -2.11
CA LEU A 32 11.08 12.46 -0.79
C LEU A 32 9.56 12.41 -0.62
N HIS A 33 9.13 11.86 0.52
CA HIS A 33 7.73 11.72 0.84
C HIS A 33 7.08 13.11 0.81
N ARG A 34 6.24 13.37 -0.20
CA ARG A 34 5.52 14.64 -0.30
C ARG A 34 4.59 14.77 0.90
N THR A 35 4.91 15.64 1.83
CA THR A 35 4.05 16.10 2.93
C THR A 35 3.00 17.07 2.40
N SER A 36 2.16 16.60 1.47
CA SER A 36 0.97 17.32 1.00
C SER A 36 -0.32 16.68 1.52
N ARG A 37 -0.21 15.68 2.40
CA ARG A 37 -1.37 15.04 3.01
C ARG A 37 -1.84 15.91 4.19
N PRO A 38 -3.12 16.30 4.24
CA PRO A 38 -3.66 16.95 5.43
C PRO A 38 -3.39 16.07 6.65
N PHE A 39 -2.84 16.66 7.71
CA PHE A 39 -2.63 15.98 8.97
C PHE A 39 -4.00 15.73 9.60
N ILE A 40 -4.48 14.51 9.48
CA ILE A 40 -5.70 14.04 10.16
C ILE A 40 -5.20 13.28 11.39
N PRO A 41 -5.52 13.73 12.61
CA PRO A 41 -5.14 13.03 13.82
C PRO A 41 -5.60 11.56 13.79
N GLN A 42 -4.70 10.63 14.12
CA GLN A 42 -4.97 9.19 14.05
C GLN A 42 -6.19 8.78 14.88
N HIS A 43 -6.38 9.38 16.07
CA HIS A 43 -7.52 9.09 16.94
C HIS A 43 -8.88 9.36 16.26
N GLN A 44 -8.98 10.36 15.38
CA GLN A 44 -10.22 10.64 14.64
C GLN A 44 -10.48 9.59 13.56
N ILE A 45 -9.41 9.04 12.96
CA ILE A 45 -9.51 7.92 12.02
C ILE A 45 -9.98 6.66 12.76
N ASP A 46 -9.47 6.44 13.98
CA ASP A 46 -9.84 5.29 14.79
C ASP A 46 -11.31 5.38 15.24
N ILE A 47 -11.78 6.55 15.65
CA ILE A 47 -13.21 6.83 15.95
C ILE A 47 -14.07 6.54 14.72
N LEU A 48 -13.73 7.10 13.54
CA LEU A 48 -14.44 6.82 12.30
C LEU A 48 -14.47 5.32 11.98
N ARG A 49 -13.36 4.62 12.21
CA ARG A 49 -13.25 3.18 11.93
C ARG A 49 -14.16 2.38 12.87
N CYS A 50 -14.19 2.72 14.16
CA CYS A 50 -15.07 2.11 15.14
C CYS A 50 -16.55 2.31 14.77
N LEU A 51 -16.96 3.56 14.49
CA LEU A 51 -18.34 3.89 14.10
C LEU A 51 -18.75 3.12 12.84
N PHE A 52 -17.89 3.13 11.81
CA PHE A 52 -18.15 2.42 10.55
C PHE A 52 -18.15 0.90 10.68
N SER A 53 -17.50 0.35 11.71
CA SER A 53 -17.50 -1.10 11.99
C SER A 53 -18.74 -1.55 12.74
N ILE A 54 -19.34 -0.67 13.56
CA ILE A 54 -20.54 -0.95 14.35
C ILE A 54 -21.79 -0.92 13.46
N ASP A 55 -21.91 0.11 12.61
CA ASP A 55 -23.02 0.22 11.67
C ASP A 55 -22.57 0.95 10.39
N ARG A 56 -22.92 0.38 9.23
CA ARG A 56 -22.59 0.94 7.91
C ARG A 56 -23.65 1.93 7.41
N LEU A 57 -24.75 2.12 8.15
CA LEU A 57 -25.87 2.98 7.78
C LEU A 57 -25.72 4.43 8.24
N TRP A 58 -24.65 4.77 8.97
CA TRP A 58 -24.39 6.13 9.40
C TRP A 58 -24.29 7.09 8.22
N SER A 59 -25.00 8.21 8.32
CA SER A 59 -24.89 9.28 7.33
C SER A 59 -23.53 9.99 7.44
N LEU A 60 -23.06 10.54 6.31
CA LEU A 60 -21.81 11.33 6.28
C LEU A 60 -21.81 12.50 7.26
N ARG A 61 -23.00 13.04 7.57
CA ARG A 61 -23.17 14.15 8.50
C ARG A 61 -22.99 13.71 9.95
N GLU A 62 -23.58 12.57 10.33
CA GLU A 62 -23.41 12.03 11.68
C GLU A 62 -21.96 11.63 11.94
N LEU A 63 -21.29 11.00 10.96
CA LEU A 63 -19.86 10.66 11.05
C LEU A 63 -18.95 11.90 11.16
N SER A 64 -19.33 13.00 10.50
CA SER A 64 -18.60 14.28 10.58
C SER A 64 -18.67 14.90 11.97
N VAL A 65 -19.85 14.86 12.59
CA VAL A 65 -20.07 15.38 13.94
C VAL A 65 -19.34 14.51 14.96
N GLU A 66 -19.50 13.19 14.89
CA GLU A 66 -18.97 12.26 15.89
C GLU A 66 -17.44 12.16 15.87
N ALA A 67 -16.83 12.19 14.67
CA ALA A 67 -15.38 12.15 14.54
C ALA A 67 -14.71 13.53 14.60
N TYR A 68 -15.48 14.61 14.79
CA TYR A 68 -14.99 16.00 14.75
C TYR A 68 -14.18 16.29 13.49
N LEU A 69 -14.67 15.81 12.35
CA LEU A 69 -14.02 15.93 11.06
C LEU A 69 -14.92 16.67 10.08
N ILE A 70 -14.31 17.48 9.21
CA ILE A 70 -15.05 18.16 8.14
C ILE A 70 -15.65 17.08 7.22
N HIS A 71 -16.91 17.28 6.82
CA HIS A 71 -17.66 16.37 5.95
C HIS A 71 -16.89 15.90 4.71
N GLN A 72 -16.13 16.82 4.07
CA GLN A 72 -15.27 16.49 2.93
C GLN A 72 -14.19 15.47 3.29
N THR A 73 -13.55 15.61 4.46
CA THR A 73 -12.51 14.69 4.93
C THR A 73 -13.08 13.30 5.20
N VAL A 74 -14.25 13.21 5.85
CA VAL A 74 -14.96 11.95 6.09
C VAL A 74 -15.26 11.24 4.77
N TRP A 75 -15.82 11.95 3.78
CA TRP A 75 -16.08 11.37 2.47
C TRP A 75 -14.82 10.85 1.77
N HIS A 76 -13.72 11.60 1.81
CA HIS A 76 -12.45 11.18 1.22
C HIS A 76 -11.88 9.92 1.88
N ILE A 77 -12.00 9.79 3.21
CA ILE A 77 -11.57 8.61 3.96
C ILE A 77 -12.43 7.41 3.58
N LEU A 78 -13.76 7.53 3.67
CA LEU A 78 -14.68 6.43 3.37
C LEU A 78 -14.55 5.95 1.92
N LYS A 79 -14.37 6.88 0.97
CA LYS A 79 -14.12 6.52 -0.43
C LYS A 79 -12.86 5.69 -0.60
N LYS A 80 -11.77 6.05 0.10
CA LYS A 80 -10.53 5.27 0.08
C LYS A 80 -10.71 3.89 0.71
N TRP A 81 -11.40 3.78 1.83
CA TRP A 81 -11.70 2.49 2.47
C TRP A 81 -12.55 1.60 1.57
N ARG A 82 -13.59 2.13 0.93
CA ARG A 82 -14.41 1.35 -0.02
C ARG A 82 -13.60 0.81 -1.20
N ILE A 83 -12.64 1.59 -1.71
CA ILE A 83 -11.73 1.13 -2.76
C ILE A 83 -10.85 -0.01 -2.24
N LEU A 84 -10.28 0.15 -1.04
CA LEU A 84 -9.44 -0.88 -0.42
C LEU A 84 -10.22 -2.18 -0.17
N GLU A 85 -11.44 -2.10 0.38
CA GLU A 85 -12.31 -3.26 0.60
C GLU A 85 -12.60 -3.99 -0.71
N ARG A 86 -12.91 -3.26 -1.79
CA ARG A 86 -13.14 -3.86 -3.12
C ARG A 86 -11.88 -4.49 -3.68
N SER A 87 -10.72 -3.89 -3.50
CA SER A 87 -9.44 -4.46 -3.91
C SER A 87 -9.13 -5.75 -3.16
N VAL A 88 -9.35 -5.77 -1.83
CA VAL A 88 -9.17 -6.98 -1.02
C VAL A 88 -10.17 -8.07 -1.43
N ALA A 89 -11.45 -7.73 -1.62
CA ALA A 89 -12.46 -8.66 -2.10
C ALA A 89 -12.09 -9.23 -3.47
N LEU A 90 -11.57 -8.42 -4.39
CA LEU A 90 -11.12 -8.84 -5.71
C LEU A 90 -9.89 -9.76 -5.66
N ILE A 91 -8.94 -9.48 -4.76
CA ILE A 91 -7.78 -10.35 -4.52
C ILE A 91 -8.22 -11.71 -3.97
N ASN A 92 -9.19 -11.70 -3.04
CA ASN A 92 -9.74 -12.91 -2.44
C ASN A 92 -10.55 -13.73 -3.46
N THR A 93 -11.37 -13.10 -4.31
CA THR A 93 -12.19 -13.82 -5.31
C THR A 93 -11.37 -14.31 -6.51
N GLN A 94 -10.28 -13.63 -6.87
CA GLN A 94 -9.39 -14.07 -7.95
C GLN A 94 -8.43 -15.20 -7.55
N HIS A 95 -8.53 -15.75 -6.32
CA HIS A 95 -7.59 -16.75 -5.79
C HIS A 95 -6.11 -16.33 -5.87
N LEU A 96 -5.81 -15.03 -6.06
CA LEU A 96 -4.45 -14.49 -6.00
C LEU A 96 -3.84 -14.66 -4.59
N ALA A 97 -4.70 -14.83 -3.57
CA ALA A 97 -4.30 -15.28 -2.24
C ALA A 97 -3.61 -16.66 -2.25
N ASN A 98 -3.97 -17.59 -3.15
CA ASN A 98 -3.22 -18.85 -3.33
C ASN A 98 -1.81 -18.59 -3.90
N GLY A 99 -1.64 -17.54 -4.71
CA GLY A 99 -0.33 -17.09 -5.17
C GLY A 99 0.53 -16.51 -4.05
N ILE A 100 -0.08 -15.76 -3.12
CA ILE A 100 0.60 -15.24 -1.92
C ILE A 100 0.97 -16.38 -0.96
N LEU A 101 0.07 -17.35 -0.71
CA LEU A 101 0.38 -18.55 0.08
C LEU A 101 1.47 -19.38 -0.58
N ARG A 102 1.45 -19.53 -1.91
CA ARG A 102 2.53 -20.20 -2.65
C ARG A 102 3.86 -19.46 -2.55
N LEU A 103 3.88 -18.13 -2.64
CA LEU A 103 5.09 -17.35 -2.44
C LEU A 103 5.61 -17.51 -1.01
N SER A 104 4.71 -17.56 -0.02
CA SER A 104 5.06 -17.82 1.38
C SER A 104 5.65 -19.21 1.59
N ASP A 105 5.03 -20.25 1.01
CA ASP A 105 5.53 -21.64 1.04
C ASP A 105 6.87 -21.80 0.33
N ILE A 106 7.06 -21.12 -0.81
CA ILE A 106 8.33 -21.11 -1.55
C ILE A 106 9.41 -20.41 -0.73
N TRP A 107 9.11 -19.28 -0.10
CA TRP A 107 10.06 -18.60 0.79
C TRP A 107 10.40 -19.44 2.03
N GLN A 108 9.42 -20.12 2.61
CA GLN A 108 9.64 -21.02 3.74
C GLN A 108 10.50 -22.22 3.36
N LYS A 109 10.33 -22.78 2.15
CA LYS A 109 11.24 -23.80 1.61
C LYS A 109 12.66 -23.26 1.40
N VAL A 110 12.81 -22.06 0.84
CA VAL A 110 14.13 -21.43 0.63
C VAL A 110 14.86 -21.21 1.96
N GLN A 111 14.16 -20.81 3.03
CA GLN A 111 14.76 -20.68 4.35
C GLN A 111 15.22 -22.02 4.93
N ASN A 112 14.43 -23.09 4.73
CA ASN A 112 14.80 -24.42 5.19
C ASN A 112 16.05 -24.95 4.45
N PHE A 113 16.15 -24.75 3.13
CA PHE A 113 17.35 -25.12 2.36
C PHE A 113 18.59 -24.29 2.71
N ALA A 114 18.42 -23.04 3.16
CA ALA A 114 19.54 -22.22 3.61
C ALA A 114 20.12 -22.70 4.95
N GLY A 115 19.32 -23.38 5.79
CA GLY A 115 19.78 -24.01 7.04
C GLY A 115 20.67 -25.23 6.80
N ASP A 116 20.37 -26.02 5.78
CA ASP A 116 21.13 -27.24 5.44
C ASP A 116 22.59 -26.96 4.99
N TYR A 117 22.92 -25.72 4.59
CA TYR A 117 24.29 -25.30 4.29
C TYR A 117 25.11 -24.91 5.52
N ILE A 118 24.50 -24.74 6.69
CA ILE A 118 25.19 -24.32 7.92
C ILE A 118 25.50 -25.51 8.84
N GLU A 119 24.74 -26.62 8.74
CA GLU A 119 24.93 -27.79 9.61
C GLU A 119 25.86 -28.88 9.01
N GLY A 120 26.33 -28.68 7.78
CA GLY A 120 27.22 -29.61 7.06
C GLY A 120 28.71 -29.23 7.02
N MET A 121 29.20 -28.41 7.95
CA MET A 121 30.63 -28.05 8.06
C MET A 121 31.26 -28.59 9.35
#